data_AF-A0A8T1TRP1-F1
#
_entry.id   AF-A0A8T1TRP1-F1
#
_cell.length_a   1.000
_cell.length_b   1.000
_cell.length_c   1.000
_cell.angle_alpha   90.00
_cell.angle_beta   90.00
_cell.angle_gamma   90.00
#
_symmetry.space_group_name_H-M   'P 1'
#
loop_
_entity.id
_entity.type
_entity.pdbx_description
1 polymer ?
#
loop_
_entity_poly.entity_id
_entity_poly.type
_entity_poly.pdbx_seq_one_letter_code
_entity_poly.pdbx_strand_id
1 'polypeptide(L)'
;MYGACTAGPNLQFFVCEYASQGSLREHTDPARITKSTMWKLLHEAVLGLEYLHERGIIHGDLRCSNILVGSDGMAKLSNLRLSGSTSVASSRWQSPEVLEGNPPSQQSDVYSLGICII
;
A
#
# COMPACT_ATOMS: atom_id res chain seq x y z
N MET A 1 9.81 -6.96 7.58
CA MET A 1 10.92 -7.14 6.63
C MET A 1 12.03 -7.90 7.35
N TYR A 2 12.53 -8.99 6.77
CA TYR A 2 13.57 -9.84 7.35
C TYR A 2 14.96 -9.53 6.80
N GLY A 3 15.06 -9.02 5.56
CA GLY A 3 16.33 -8.63 4.97
C GLY A 3 16.21 -8.20 3.51
N ALA A 4 17.34 -7.90 2.89
CA ALA A 4 17.47 -7.66 1.46
C ALA A 4 18.66 -8.44 0.91
N CYS A 5 18.60 -8.88 -0.35
CA CYS A 5 19.74 -9.50 -1.02
C CYS A 5 19.92 -8.96 -2.44
N THR A 6 21.15 -9.04 -2.93
CA THR A 6 21.52 -8.60 -4.28
C THR A 6 22.00 -9.80 -5.08
N ALA A 7 21.41 -10.06 -6.24
CA ALA A 7 21.88 -11.11 -7.16
C ALA A 7 22.48 -10.48 -8.43
N GLY A 8 23.68 -9.90 -8.30
CA GLY A 8 24.33 -9.14 -9.37
C GLY A 8 24.02 -7.64 -9.33
N PRO A 9 24.53 -6.86 -10.30
CA PRO A 9 24.61 -5.40 -10.18
C PRO A 9 23.25 -4.68 -10.17
N ASN A 10 22.19 -5.28 -10.71
CA ASN A 10 20.88 -4.62 -10.90
C ASN A 10 19.68 -5.42 -10.37
N LEU A 11 19.90 -6.50 -9.62
CA LEU A 11 18.81 -7.31 -9.06
C LEU A 11 18.83 -7.21 -7.54
N GLN A 12 17.84 -6.52 -7.00
CA GLN A 12 17.62 -6.34 -5.58
C GLN A 12 16.36 -7.09 -5.19
N PHE A 13 16.43 -7.86 -4.12
CA PHE A 13 15.30 -8.60 -3.56
C PHE A 13 15.10 -8.20 -2.12
N PHE A 14 13.84 -8.16 -1.70
CA PHE A 14 13.46 -7.98 -0.31
C PHE A 14 12.86 -9.28 0.22
N VAL A 15 13.34 -9.70 1.38
CA VAL A 15 12.81 -10.85 2.09
C VAL A 15 11.86 -10.32 3.16
N CYS A 16 10.57 -10.64 3.01
CA CYS A 16 9.49 -10.14 3.86
C CYS A 16 8.60 -11.29 4.32
N GLU A 17 7.75 -11.00 5.30
CA GLU A 17 6.63 -11.89 5.66
C GLU A 17 5.74 -12.15 4.43
N TYR A 18 5.26 -13.38 4.29
CA TYR A 18 4.33 -13.74 3.23
C TYR A 18 2.89 -13.48 3.67
N ALA A 19 2.22 -12.55 3.00
CA ALA A 19 0.80 -12.25 3.17
C ALA A 19 -0.06 -13.26 2.39
N SER A 20 -0.40 -14.38 3.02
CA SER A 20 -1.01 -15.54 2.33
C SER A 20 -2.43 -15.34 1.85
N GLN A 21 -3.14 -14.34 2.38
CA GLN A 21 -4.53 -14.08 2.00
C GLN A 21 -4.64 -13.16 0.78
N GLY A 22 -3.51 -12.72 0.20
CA GLY A 22 -3.51 -11.87 -0.98
C GLY A 22 -3.71 -10.40 -0.65
N SER A 23 -4.31 -9.63 -1.57
CA SER A 23 -4.50 -8.18 -1.45
C SER A 23 -5.96 -7.77 -1.29
N LEU A 24 -6.22 -6.53 -0.83
CA LEU A 24 -7.58 -5.98 -0.79
C LEU A 24 -8.24 -5.98 -2.17
N ARG A 25 -7.46 -5.84 -3.26
CA ARG A 25 -7.97 -5.93 -4.63
C ARG A 25 -8.61 -7.30 -4.94
N GLU A 26 -8.10 -8.38 -4.35
CA GLU A 26 -8.65 -9.73 -4.54
C GLU A 26 -9.85 -10.00 -3.64
N HIS A 27 -10.07 -9.14 -2.65
CA HIS A 27 -11.21 -9.15 -1.74
C HIS A 27 -12.32 -8.18 -2.16
N THR A 28 -12.29 -7.56 -3.34
CA THR A 28 -13.41 -6.72 -3.79
C THR A 28 -14.63 -7.54 -4.23
N ASP A 29 -14.49 -8.86 -4.36
CA ASP A 29 -15.58 -9.79 -4.68
C ASP A 29 -16.50 -10.00 -3.45
N PRO A 30 -17.78 -9.61 -3.52
CA PRO A 30 -18.73 -9.80 -2.41
C PRO A 30 -18.95 -11.26 -2.03
N ALA A 31 -18.65 -12.22 -2.92
CA ALA A 31 -18.71 -13.65 -2.60
C ALA A 31 -17.57 -14.08 -1.66
N ARG A 32 -16.50 -13.29 -1.56
CA ARG A 32 -15.29 -13.61 -0.79
C ARG A 32 -15.20 -12.87 0.55
N ILE A 33 -15.76 -11.67 0.65
CA ILE A 33 -15.65 -10.84 1.85
C ILE A 33 -16.98 -10.16 2.21
N THR A 34 -17.24 -10.04 3.50
CA THR A 34 -18.34 -9.22 3.99
C THR A 34 -17.94 -7.74 4.03
N LYS A 35 -18.93 -6.84 3.92
CA LYS A 35 -18.69 -5.40 4.12
C LYS A 35 -18.03 -5.11 5.47
N SER A 36 -18.42 -5.81 6.54
CA SER A 36 -17.83 -5.63 7.86
C SER A 36 -16.33 -5.97 7.87
N THR A 37 -15.95 -7.08 7.24
CA THR A 37 -14.54 -7.46 7.13
C THR A 37 -13.76 -6.48 6.27
N MET A 38 -14.33 -6.00 5.14
CA MET A 38 -13.68 -4.96 4.33
C MET A 38 -13.40 -3.68 5.13
N TRP A 39 -14.38 -3.19 5.91
CA TRP A 39 -14.19 -2.02 6.77
C TRP A 39 -13.13 -2.24 7.84
N LYS A 40 -13.04 -3.44 8.42
CA LYS A 40 -11.96 -3.79 9.36
C LYS A 40 -10.59 -3.69 8.71
N LEU A 41 -10.42 -4.27 7.51
CA LEU A 41 -9.15 -4.23 6.79
C LEU A 41 -8.75 -2.80 6.38
N LEU A 42 -9.72 -1.99 5.93
CA LEU A 42 -9.47 -0.58 5.61
C LEU A 42 -9.07 0.22 6.85
N HIS A 43 -9.71 -0.03 8.00
CA HIS A 43 -9.33 0.60 9.26
C HIS A 43 -7.91 0.22 9.70
N GLU A 44 -7.52 -1.05 9.58
CA GLU A 44 -6.14 -1.49 9.84
C GLU A 44 -5.14 -0.85 8.87
N ALA A 45 -5.50 -0.67 7.61
CA ALA A 45 -4.67 0.06 6.64
C ALA A 45 -4.50 1.54 7.03
N VAL A 46 -5.55 2.19 7.56
CA VAL A 46 -5.47 3.57 8.11
C VAL A 46 -4.46 3.63 9.25
N LEU A 47 -4.55 2.70 10.22
CA LEU A 47 -3.62 2.66 11.35
C LEU A 47 -2.17 2.45 10.91
N GLY A 48 -1.96 1.59 9.91
CA GLY A 48 -0.65 1.41 9.29
C GLY A 48 -0.14 2.68 8.61
N LEU A 49 -1.03 3.43 7.96
CA LEU A 49 -0.67 4.66 7.26
C LEU A 49 -0.35 5.80 8.23
N GLU A 50 -1.15 5.95 9.28
CA GLU A 50 -0.91 6.88 10.38
C GLU A 50 0.47 6.63 11.02
N TYR A 51 0.79 5.37 11.31
CA TYR A 51 2.10 4.98 11.85
C TYR A 51 3.27 5.44 10.98
N LEU A 52 3.14 5.37 9.64
CA LEU A 52 4.15 5.86 8.70
C LEU A 52 4.24 7.38 8.73
N HIS A 53 3.10 8.06 8.67
CA HIS A 53 3.02 9.53 8.64
C HIS A 53 3.59 10.18 9.90
N GLU A 54 3.33 9.60 11.07
CA GLU A 54 3.94 10.02 12.35
C GLU A 54 5.48 9.98 12.33
N ARG A 55 6.06 9.14 11.48
CA ARG A 55 7.52 8.98 11.31
C ARG A 55 8.07 9.76 10.11
N GLY A 56 7.24 10.59 9.48
CA GLY A 56 7.61 11.35 8.29
C GLY A 56 7.80 10.48 7.05
N ILE A 57 7.28 9.25 7.05
CA ILE A 57 7.37 8.32 5.91
C ILE A 57 6.10 8.48 5.08
N ILE A 58 6.27 8.75 3.79
CA ILE A 58 5.18 8.83 2.81
C ILE A 58 5.15 7.52 2.03
N HIS A 59 3.98 6.91 1.90
CA HIS A 59 3.84 5.65 1.15
C HIS A 59 4.00 5.90 -0.36
N GLY A 60 3.29 6.88 -0.90
CA GLY A 60 3.41 7.41 -2.27
C GLY A 60 2.91 6.51 -3.40
N ASP A 61 2.42 5.31 -3.12
CA ASP A 61 1.80 4.39 -4.09
C ASP A 61 0.73 3.55 -3.40
N LEU A 62 -0.11 4.19 -2.59
CA LEU A 62 -1.14 3.49 -1.83
C LEU A 62 -2.31 3.12 -2.77
N ARG A 63 -2.68 1.84 -2.81
CA ARG A 63 -3.73 1.28 -3.67
C ARG A 63 -4.15 -0.10 -3.16
N CYS A 64 -5.32 -0.60 -3.55
CA CYS A 64 -5.84 -1.88 -3.03
C CYS A 64 -4.92 -3.10 -3.27
N SER A 65 -4.03 -3.07 -4.27
CA SER A 65 -3.05 -4.15 -4.49
C SER A 65 -1.83 -4.09 -3.56
N ASN A 66 -1.59 -2.93 -2.94
CA ASN A 66 -0.48 -2.68 -2.02
C ASN A 66 -0.95 -2.69 -0.56
N ILE A 67 -2.21 -3.05 -0.32
CA ILE A 67 -2.73 -3.39 1.00
C ILE A 67 -2.93 -4.90 0.98
N LEU A 68 -2.03 -5.62 1.65
CA LEU A 68 -2.01 -7.07 1.70
C LEU A 68 -2.71 -7.57 2.96
N VAL A 69 -3.14 -8.83 2.96
CA VAL A 69 -3.78 -9.48 4.10
C VAL A 69 -2.92 -10.65 4.56
N GLY A 70 -2.50 -10.60 5.82
CA GLY A 70 -1.68 -11.63 6.45
C GLY A 70 -2.45 -12.93 6.70
N SER A 71 -1.71 -13.97 7.09
CA SER A 71 -2.32 -15.25 7.54
C SER A 71 -3.12 -15.08 8.85
N ASP A 72 -2.81 -14.04 9.61
CA ASP A 72 -3.54 -13.55 10.79
C ASP A 72 -4.86 -12.83 10.44
N GLY A 73 -5.14 -12.62 9.14
CA GLY A 73 -6.31 -11.89 8.67
C GLY A 73 -6.19 -10.38 8.81
N MET A 74 -5.01 -9.84 9.14
CA MET A 74 -4.78 -8.40 9.32
C MET A 74 -4.27 -7.74 8.04
N ALA A 75 -4.70 -6.50 7.79
CA ALA A 75 -4.20 -5.69 6.69
C ALA A 75 -2.78 -5.15 6.97
N LYS A 76 -1.92 -5.20 5.95
CA LYS A 76 -0.52 -4.75 6.02
C LYS A 76 -0.18 -3.93 4.76
N LEU A 77 0.39 -2.75 4.96
CA LEU A 77 0.86 -1.91 3.85
C LEU A 77 2.14 -2.49 3.23
N SER A 78 2.22 -2.54 1.91
CA SER A 78 3.36 -3.06 1.16
C SER A 78 3.82 -2.08 0.08
N ASN A 79 4.96 -2.35 -0.54
CA ASN A 79 5.44 -1.58 -1.70
C ASN A 79 5.60 -0.07 -1.42
N LEU A 80 6.12 0.29 -0.25
CA LEU A 80 6.53 1.64 0.06
C LEU A 80 7.47 2.15 -1.04
N ARG A 81 7.21 3.35 -1.55
CA ARG A 81 8.11 3.95 -2.53
C ARG A 81 9.44 4.28 -1.86
N LEU A 82 10.51 3.71 -2.40
CA LEU A 82 11.85 4.13 -2.05
C LEU A 82 12.14 5.49 -2.71
N SER A 83 12.86 6.34 -1.98
CA SER A 83 13.32 7.63 -2.49
C SER A 83 14.11 7.44 -3.79
N GLY A 84 13.77 8.20 -4.84
CA GLY A 84 14.38 8.08 -6.16
C GLY A 84 13.75 7.03 -7.09
N SER A 85 12.76 6.25 -6.63
CA SER A 85 11.96 5.42 -7.52
C SER A 85 11.15 6.31 -8.47
N THR A 86 11.30 6.12 -9.78
CA THR A 86 10.48 6.73 -10.84
C THR A 86 9.34 5.83 -11.27
N SER A 87 9.03 4.77 -10.51
CA SER A 87 7.99 3.82 -10.89
C SER A 87 6.68 4.55 -11.16
N VAL A 88 6.10 4.27 -12.33
CA VAL A 88 4.84 4.86 -12.77
C VAL A 88 3.76 4.36 -11.82
N ALA A 89 3.41 5.18 -10.82
CA ALA A 89 2.32 4.85 -9.93
C ALA A 89 1.02 4.80 -10.74
N SER A 90 0.09 3.92 -10.33
CA SER A 90 -1.13 3.71 -11.09
C SER A 90 -1.99 4.97 -11.02
N SER A 91 -2.16 5.66 -12.17
CA SER A 91 -2.75 7.01 -12.25
C SER A 91 -4.14 7.15 -11.60
N ARG A 92 -4.90 6.06 -11.45
CA ARG A 92 -6.22 6.06 -10.83
C ARG A 92 -6.22 6.45 -9.35
N TRP A 93 -5.19 6.09 -8.59
CA TRP A 93 -5.14 6.35 -7.14
C TRP A 93 -4.37 7.63 -6.80
N GLN A 94 -3.67 8.23 -7.78
CA GLN A 94 -2.88 9.42 -7.55
C GLN A 94 -3.77 10.64 -7.29
N SER A 95 -3.35 11.47 -6.34
CA SER A 95 -3.98 12.75 -6.10
C SER A 95 -3.70 13.75 -7.23
N PRO A 96 -4.56 14.77 -7.40
CA PRO A 96 -4.41 15.76 -8.46
C PRO A 96 -3.04 16.44 -8.47
N GLU A 97 -2.52 16.81 -7.30
CA GLU A 97 -1.22 17.47 -7.19
C GLU A 97 -0.06 16.56 -7.60
N VAL A 98 -0.16 15.24 -7.36
CA VAL A 98 0.85 14.27 -7.81
C VAL A 98 0.77 14.07 -9.32
N LEU A 99 -0.43 14.08 -9.90
CA LEU A 99 -0.63 14.04 -11.36
C LEU A 99 -0.06 15.30 -12.06
N GLU A 100 -0.07 16.44 -11.38
CA GLU A 100 0.56 17.69 -11.83
C GLU A 100 2.09 17.68 -11.70
N GLY A 101 2.67 16.61 -11.15
CA GLY A 101 4.11 16.42 -11.03
C GLY A 101 4.70 16.83 -9.68
N ASN A 102 3.86 17.21 -8.69
CA ASN A 102 4.34 17.43 -7.34
C ASN A 102 4.78 16.11 -6.69
N PRO A 103 5.78 16.13 -5.79
CA PRO A 103 6.16 14.95 -5.05
C PRO A 103 5.00 14.44 -4.16
N PRO A 104 4.88 13.12 -3.94
CA PRO A 104 3.93 12.58 -2.99
C PRO A 104 4.09 13.20 -1.59
N SER A 105 2.97 13.37 -0.90
CA SER A 105 2.83 13.92 0.44
C SER A 105 1.93 13.05 1.32
N GLN A 106 1.87 13.33 2.62
CA GLN A 106 0.91 12.67 3.51
C GLN A 106 -0.53 12.89 3.04
N GLN A 107 -0.85 14.08 2.51
CA GLN A 107 -2.18 14.40 1.98
C GLN A 107 -2.49 13.58 0.72
N SER A 108 -1.50 13.36 -0.14
CA SER A 108 -1.66 12.51 -1.33
C SER A 108 -1.91 11.04 -0.98
N ASP A 109 -1.32 10.53 0.10
CA ASP A 109 -1.60 9.18 0.60
C ASP A 109 -3.03 9.07 1.12
N VAL A 110 -3.51 10.09 1.85
CA VAL A 110 -4.90 10.15 2.35
C VAL A 110 -5.89 10.17 1.19
N TYR A 111 -5.61 10.93 0.13
CA TYR A 111 -6.40 10.91 -1.10
C TYR A 111 -6.43 9.49 -1.70
N SER A 112 -5.26 8.87 -1.87
CA SER A 112 -5.11 7.54 -2.46
C SER A 112 -5.88 6.47 -1.65
N LEU A 113 -5.86 6.58 -0.33
CA LEU A 113 -6.66 5.74 0.57
C LEU A 113 -8.16 5.97 0.35
N GLY A 114 -8.60 7.22 0.20
CA GLY A 114 -9.98 7.57 -0.14
C GLY A 114 -10.46 6.86 -1.41
N ILE A 115 -9.62 6.79 -2.44
CA ILE A 115 -9.94 6.05 -3.68
C ILE A 115 -10.04 4.54 -3.44
N CYS A 116 -9.34 3.97 -2.45
CA CYS A 116 -9.47 2.55 -2.09
C CYS A 116 -10.80 2.21 -1.40
N ILE A 117 -11.50 3.20 -0.85
CA ILE A 117 -12.79 3.02 -0.15
C ILE A 117 -13.97 2.99 -1.15
N ILE A 118 -13.78 3.52 -2.36
CA ILE A 118 -14.78 3.60 -3.44
C ILE A 118 -14.85 2.27 -4.20
#